data_AF-A0A355UES1-F1
#
_entry.id   AF-A0A355UES1-F1
#
_cell.length_a   1.000
_cell.length_b   1.000
_cell.length_c   1.000
_cell.angle_alpha   90.00
_cell.angle_beta   90.00
_cell.angle_gamma   90.00
#
_symmetry.space_group_name_H-M   'P 1'
#
loop_
_entity.id
_entity.type
_entity.pdbx_description
1 polymer ?
#
loop_
_entity_poly.entity_id
_entity_poly.type
_entity_poly.pdbx_seq_one_letter_code
_entity_poly.pdbx_strand_id
1 'polypeptide(L)'
;IASITYGPLLGLFAFGLLTKREVKDKFVPIICLLAPVICFTLSANSLKWFNYSFDFELLLLNGFLTFMGLMVISHRKSAEKV
;
A
#
# COMPACT_ATOMS: atom_id res chain seq x y z
N ILE A 1 13.82 9.01 4.06
CA ILE A 1 14.04 8.63 2.63
C ILE A 1 13.81 7.14 2.39
N ALA A 2 14.45 6.24 3.15
CA ALA A 2 14.24 4.80 3.03
C ALA A 2 12.75 4.38 3.12
N SER A 3 12.00 4.96 4.05
CA SER A 3 10.56 4.64 4.25
C SER A 3 9.68 4.86 3.02
N ILE A 4 10.04 5.78 2.13
CA ILE A 4 9.20 6.21 1.01
C ILE A 4 9.41 5.28 -0.19
N THR A 5 10.66 4.84 -0.40
CA THR A 5 11.04 3.97 -1.51
C THR A 5 10.74 2.50 -1.20
N TYR A 6 10.92 2.07 0.04
CA TYR A 6 10.69 0.67 0.45
C TYR A 6 9.25 0.37 0.86
N GLY A 7 8.44 1.39 1.17
CA GLY A 7 7.04 1.21 1.61
C GLY A 7 6.16 0.49 0.58
N PRO A 8 6.09 0.98 -0.68
CA PRO A 8 5.28 0.33 -1.73
C PRO A 8 5.80 -1.07 -2.08
N LEU A 9 7.12 -1.25 -2.10
CA LEU A 9 7.75 -2.55 -2.37
C LEU A 9 7.43 -3.56 -1.27
N LEU A 10 7.47 -3.15 0.00
CA LEU A 10 7.07 -3.99 1.13
C LEU A 10 5.60 -4.43 1.00
N GLY A 11 4.70 -3.51 0.63
CA GLY A 11 3.28 -3.80 0.44
C GLY A 11 3.00 -4.78 -0.72
N LEU A 12 3.66 -4.57 -1.86
CA LEU A 12 3.60 -5.49 -3.01
C LEU A 12 4.15 -6.88 -2.66
N PHE A 13 5.29 -6.93 -1.99
CA PHE A 13 5.93 -8.19 -1.61
C PHE A 13 5.11 -8.96 -0.58
N ALA A 14 4.61 -8.29 0.45
CA ALA A 14 3.70 -8.88 1.44
C ALA A 14 2.40 -9.37 0.79
N PHE A 15 1.87 -8.63 -0.20
CA PHE A 15 0.68 -9.03 -0.93
C PHE A 15 0.91 -10.32 -1.71
N GLY A 16 2.01 -10.43 -2.46
CA GLY A 16 2.37 -11.64 -3.22
C GLY A 16 2.68 -12.86 -2.33
N LEU A 17 3.25 -12.64 -1.14
CA LEU A 17 3.55 -13.70 -0.18
C LEU A 17 2.29 -14.23 0.53
N LEU A 18 1.42 -13.32 0.97
CA LEU A 18 0.23 -13.67 1.75
C LEU A 18 -0.98 -14.04 0.88
N THR A 19 -1.02 -13.58 -0.38
CA THR A 19 -2.21 -13.70 -1.23
C THR A 19 -1.85 -14.31 -2.59
N LYS A 20 -2.54 -15.40 -2.98
CA LYS A 20 -2.44 -16.02 -4.33
C LYS A 20 -3.38 -15.39 -5.37
N ARG A 21 -3.84 -14.15 -5.15
CA ARG A 21 -4.80 -13.48 -6.03
C ARG A 21 -4.06 -12.76 -7.14
N GLU A 22 -4.60 -12.82 -8.34
CA GLU A 22 -4.10 -12.03 -9.46
C GLU A 22 -4.58 -10.59 -9.29
N VAL A 23 -3.64 -9.66 -9.39
CA VAL A 23 -3.88 -8.22 -9.42
C VAL A 23 -3.76 -7.74 -10.86
N LYS A 24 -4.66 -6.84 -11.27
CA LYS A 24 -4.60 -6.22 -12.59
C LYS A 24 -3.43 -5.24 -12.61
N ASP A 25 -2.38 -5.55 -13.37
CA ASP A 25 -1.15 -4.75 -13.47
C ASP A 25 -1.42 -3.27 -13.80
N LYS A 26 -2.49 -2.99 -14.53
CA LYS A 26 -2.89 -1.63 -14.92
C LYS A 26 -3.26 -0.72 -13.73
N PHE A 27 -3.69 -1.28 -12.61
CA PHE A 27 -4.11 -0.52 -11.41
C PHE A 27 -3.04 -0.49 -10.31
N VAL A 28 -2.04 -1.37 -10.39
CA VAL A 28 -0.92 -1.44 -9.44
C VAL A 28 -0.16 -0.10 -9.32
N PRO A 29 0.30 0.56 -10.41
CA PRO A 29 1.04 1.81 -10.28
C PRO A 29 0.21 2.95 -9.69
N ILE A 30 -1.11 2.95 -9.91
CA ILE A 30 -2.03 3.94 -9.34
C ILE A 30 -2.06 3.80 -7.80
N ILE A 31 -2.16 2.57 -7.30
CA ILE A 31 -2.17 2.28 -5.85
C ILE A 31 -0.82 2.62 -5.23
N CYS A 32 0.28 2.26 -5.89
CA CYS A 32 1.63 2.59 -5.42
C CYS A 32 1.90 4.10 -5.38
N LEU A 33 1.18 4.92 -6.16
CA LEU A 33 1.24 6.38 -6.06
C LEU A 33 0.30 6.92 -4.97
N LEU A 34 -0.92 6.37 -4.88
CA LEU A 34 -1.92 6.81 -3.91
C LEU A 34 -1.50 6.52 -2.46
N ALA A 35 -0.90 5.36 -2.19
CA ALA A 35 -0.46 4.99 -0.85
C ALA A 35 0.52 6.01 -0.21
N PRO A 36 1.64 6.42 -0.86
CA PRO A 36 2.51 7.46 -0.33
C PRO A 36 1.84 8.83 -0.26
N VAL A 37 0.94 9.18 -1.19
CA VAL A 37 0.19 10.45 -1.11
C VAL A 37 -0.70 10.50 0.13
N ILE A 38 -1.43 9.41 0.42
CA ILE A 38 -2.25 9.28 1.62
C ILE A 38 -1.35 9.33 2.87
N CYS A 39 -0.24 8.58 2.87
CA CYS A 39 0.71 8.54 3.98
C CYS A 39 1.33 9.93 4.25
N PHE A 40 1.65 10.69 3.19
CA PHE A 40 2.17 12.05 3.30
C PHE A 40 1.15 13.02 3.89
N THR A 41 -0.11 12.91 3.44
CA THR A 41 -1.21 13.73 3.96
C THR A 41 -1.45 13.43 5.44
N LEU A 42 -1.35 12.15 5.84
CA LEU A 42 -1.42 11.73 7.23
C LEU A 42 -0.22 12.25 8.04
N SER A 43 0.99 12.18 7.50
CA SER A 43 2.22 12.71 8.14
C SER A 43 2.09 14.19 8.47
N ALA A 44 1.65 14.98 7.48
CA ALA A 44 1.52 16.43 7.61
C ALA A 44 0.47 16.84 8.65
N ASN A 45 -0.61 16.07 8.77
CA ASN A 45 -1.63 16.29 9.80
C ASN A 45 -1.25 15.67 11.16
N SER A 46 -0.44 14.61 11.17
CA SER A 46 0.00 13.91 12.38
C SER A 46 0.87 14.79 13.28
N LEU A 47 1.72 15.64 12.70
CA LEU A 47 2.45 16.63 13.49
C LEU A 47 1.51 17.56 14.28
N LYS A 48 0.32 17.84 13.72
CA LYS A 48 -0.70 18.74 14.27
C LYS A 48 -1.66 18.04 15.23
N TRP A 49 -2.00 16.78 14.97
CA TRP A 49 -2.95 15.99 15.77
C TRP A 49 -2.28 15.17 16.87
N PHE A 50 -1.07 14.65 16.62
CA PHE A 50 -0.40 13.69 17.49
C PHE A 50 0.93 14.20 18.08
N ASN A 51 1.45 15.35 17.62
CA ASN A 51 2.80 15.85 18.02
C ASN A 51 3.88 14.76 17.88
N TYR A 52 3.70 13.84 16.93
CA TYR A 52 4.51 12.63 16.80
C TYR A 52 5.16 12.58 15.42
N SER A 53 6.48 12.38 15.40
CA SER A 53 7.24 12.21 14.16
C SER A 53 7.11 10.77 13.68
N PHE A 54 6.24 10.56 12.69
CA PHE A 54 6.14 9.28 12.01
C PHE A 54 7.31 9.12 11.03
N ASP A 55 8.41 8.51 11.48
CA ASP A 55 9.56 8.16 10.62
C ASP A 55 9.50 6.72 10.12
N PHE A 56 9.42 5.75 11.05
CA PHE A 56 9.40 4.32 10.76
C PHE A 56 7.99 3.74 10.60
N GLU A 57 7.01 4.20 11.39
CA GLU A 57 5.61 3.79 11.19
C GLU A 57 5.07 4.20 9.83
N LEU A 58 5.61 5.25 9.22
CA LEU A 58 5.21 5.68 7.88
C LEU A 58 5.58 4.65 6.80
N LEU A 59 6.68 3.91 6.98
CA LEU A 59 7.04 2.78 6.13
C LEU A 59 6.00 1.66 6.26
N LEU A 60 5.67 1.30 7.50
CA LEU A 60 4.74 0.22 7.80
C LEU A 60 3.33 0.55 7.29
N LEU A 61 2.88 1.78 7.53
CA LEU A 61 1.57 2.30 7.13
C LEU A 61 1.45 2.38 5.60
N ASN A 62 2.51 2.80 4.90
CA ASN A 62 2.53 2.86 3.44
C ASN A 62 2.47 1.45 2.82
N GLY A 63 3.23 0.50 3.37
CA GLY A 63 3.15 -0.91 2.97
C GLY A 63 1.77 -1.50 3.23
N PHE A 64 1.16 -1.18 4.37
CA PHE A 64 -0.18 -1.63 4.72
C PHE A 64 -1.26 -1.04 3.81
N LEU A 65 -1.21 0.27 3.51
CA LEU A 65 -2.12 0.92 2.57
C LEU A 65 -1.97 0.35 1.16
N THR A 66 -0.74 0.08 0.72
CA THR A 66 -0.48 -0.56 -0.57
C THR A 66 -1.07 -1.96 -0.60
N PHE A 67 -0.88 -2.77 0.46
CA PHE A 67 -1.47 -4.10 0.60
C PHE A 67 -3.01 -4.06 0.56
N MET A 68 -3.62 -3.15 1.34
CA MET A 68 -5.08 -2.93 1.36
C MET A 68 -5.59 -2.53 -0.03
N GLY A 69 -4.93 -1.59 -0.69
CA GLY A 69 -5.31 -1.15 -2.04
C GLY A 69 -5.26 -2.30 -3.04
N LEU A 70 -4.16 -3.08 -3.02
CA LEU A 70 -4.02 -4.29 -3.84
C LEU A 70 -5.11 -5.32 -3.53
N MET A 71 -5.47 -5.49 -2.26
CA MET A 71 -6.51 -6.42 -1.85
C MET A 71 -7.89 -6.04 -2.41
N VAL A 72 -8.22 -4.75 -2.44
CA VAL A 72 -9.48 -4.23 -3.00
C VAL A 72 -9.56 -4.44 -4.52
N ILE A 73 -8.46 -4.25 -5.25
CA ILE A 73 -8.43 -4.48 -6.70
C ILE A 73 -8.17 -5.94 -7.10
N SER A 74 -7.74 -6.76 -6.14
CA SER A 74 -7.45 -8.17 -6.40
C SER A 74 -8.74 -8.91 -6.68
N HIS A 75 -8.77 -9.63 -7.79
CA HIS A 75 -9.87 -10.53 -8.09
C HIS A 75 -9.42 -11.95 -7.78
N ARG A 76 -10.27 -12.70 -7.08
CA ARG A 76 -10.15 -14.15 -7.08
C ARG A 76 -10.40 -14.57 -8.52
N LYS A 77 -9.44 -15.27 -9.15
CA LYS A 77 -9.59 -15.84 -10.49
C LYS A 77 -10.96 -16.51 -10.54
N SER A 78 -11.92 -15.86 -11.19
CA SER A 78 -13.26 -16.43 -11.34
C SER A 78 -13.01 -17.67 -12.19
N ALA A 79 -13.21 -18.85 -11.62
CA ALA A 79 -13.26 -20.05 -12.42
C ALA A 79 -14.22 -19.76 -13.56
N GLU A 80 -13.69 -19.79 -14.77
CA GLU A 80 -14.39 -19.65 -16.02
C GLU A 80 -15.72 -20.42 -15.90
N LYS A 81 -16.84 -19.71 -15.98
CA LYS A 81 -18.12 -20.39 -16.17
C LYS A 81 -18.09 -20.86 -17.62
N VAL A 82 -17.88 -22.17 -17.75
CA VAL A 82 -18.06 -23.09 -18.89
C VAL A 82 -18.90 -22.53 -20.03
#